data_AF-A0A656GCN4-F1
#
_entry.id   AF-A0A656GCN4-F1
#
_cell.length_a   1.000
_cell.length_b   1.000
_cell.length_c   1.000
_cell.angle_alpha   90.00
_cell.angle_beta   90.00
_cell.angle_gamma   90.00
#
_symmetry.space_group_name_H-M   'P 1'
#
loop_
_entity.id
_entity.type
_entity.pdbx_description
1 polymer ?
#
loop_
_entity_poly.entity_id
_entity_poly.type
_entity_poly.pdbx_seq_one_letter_code
_entity_poly.pdbx_strand_id
1 'polypeptide(L)' 'MSRTIRFHQFGPAEVLKLEEHPVASPVTGEVQVRVQAIGVSWYDVLWRQNLASTQARLPAGLGY' A
#
# COMPACT_ATOMS: atom_id res chain seq x y z
N MET A 1 12.68 5.39 9.06
CA MET A 1 11.20 5.41 8.98
C MET A 1 10.79 5.89 7.59
N SER A 2 9.81 5.27 6.95
CA SER A 2 9.14 5.81 5.77
C SER A 2 7.65 6.01 6.07
N ARG A 3 7.04 6.97 5.38
CA ARG A 3 5.59 7.21 5.46
C ARG A 3 4.93 6.43 4.34
N THR A 4 3.91 5.66 4.66
CA THR A 4 3.17 4.81 3.71
C THR A 4 1.68 4.94 3.93
N ILE A 5 0.91 4.78 2.86
CA ILE A 5 -0.55 4.77 2.93
C ILE A 5 -1.03 3.33 3.17
N ARG A 6 -1.79 3.10 4.24
CA ARG A 6 -2.37 1.80 4.60
C ARG A 6 -3.86 1.89 4.86
N PHE A 7 -4.54 0.76 4.78
CA PHE A 7 -5.92 0.59 5.22
C PHE A 7 -6.06 -0.70 6.03
N HIS A 8 -6.81 -0.61 7.13
CA HIS A 8 -7.04 -1.71 8.08
C HIS A 8 -8.42 -2.34 7.94
N GLN A 9 -9.26 -1.74 7.11
CA GLN A 9 -10.60 -2.20 6.77
C GLN A 9 -10.91 -1.76 5.34
N PHE A 10 -11.80 -2.49 4.68
CA PHE A 10 -12.26 -2.13 3.35
C PHE A 10 -13.26 -0.98 3.41
N GLY A 11 -13.32 -0.16 2.36
CA GLY A 11 -14.31 0.92 2.30
C GLY A 11 -14.01 2.04 1.31
N PRO A 12 -14.66 3.20 1.45
CA PRO A 12 -14.37 4.43 0.70
C PRO A 12 -13.12 5.15 1.26
N ALA A 13 -12.65 6.22 0.60
CA ALA A 13 -11.30 6.80 0.77
C ALA A 13 -10.89 7.09 2.23
N GLU A 14 -11.86 7.28 3.11
CA GLU A 14 -11.72 7.57 4.54
C GLU A 14 -11.01 6.45 5.32
N VAL A 15 -10.94 5.23 4.78
CA VAL A 15 -10.19 4.13 5.42
C VAL A 15 -8.67 4.24 5.21
N LEU A 16 -8.21 5.14 4.34
CA LEU A 16 -6.78 5.38 4.08
C LEU A 16 -6.14 6.13 5.24
N LYS A 17 -5.04 5.60 5.76
CA LYS A 17 -4.24 6.21 6.82
C LYS A 17 -2.80 6.36 6.37
N LEU A 18 -2.21 7.52 6.68
CA LEU A 18 -0.78 7.73 6.57
C LEU A 18 -0.12 7.18 7.84
N GLU A 19 0.78 6.22 7.67
CA GLU A 19 1.47 5.53 8.77
C GLU A 19 2.98 5.60 8.57
N GLU A 20 3.72 5.68 9.67
CA GLU A 20 5.17 5.52 9.65
C GLU A 20 5.55 4.05 9.86
N HIS A 21 6.48 3.56 9.05
CA HIS A 21 6.96 2.19 9.15
C HIS A 21 8.49 2.13 9.13
N PRO A 22 9.12 1.22 9.89
CA PRO A 22 10.53 0.92 9.72
C PRO A 22 10.79 0.41 8.30
N VAL A 23 11.88 0.89 7.70
CA VAL A 23 12.30 0.46 6.37
C VAL A 23 13.25 -0.71 6.55
N ALA A 24 12.87 -1.89 6.06
CA ALA A 24 13.74 -3.05 6.08
C ALA A 24 14.90 -2.85 5.09
N SER A 25 16.08 -3.35 5.46
CA SER A 25 17.20 -3.43 4.52
C SER A 25 16.88 -4.47 3.44
N PRO A 26 17.25 -4.23 2.17
CA PRO A 26 17.06 -5.20 1.11
C PRO A 26 17.87 -6.47 1.40
N VAL A 27 17.33 -7.64 1.03
CA VAL A 27 18.10 -8.90 1.06
C VAL A 27 18.77 -9.19 -0.30
N THR A 28 19.52 -10.30 -0.39
CA THR A 28 20.16 -10.71 -1.64
C THR A 28 19.16 -10.81 -2.78
N GLY A 29 19.39 -10.03 -3.84
CA GLY A 29 18.52 -9.98 -5.02
C GLY A 29 17.48 -8.86 -5.00
N GLU A 30 17.39 -8.07 -3.93
CA GLU A 30 16.47 -6.94 -3.82
C GLU A 30 17.17 -5.59 -3.95
N VAL A 31 16.41 -4.56 -4.32
CA VAL A 31 16.86 -3.16 -4.32
C VAL A 31 15.93 -2.31 -3.49
N GLN A 32 16.49 -1.30 -2.82
CA GLN A 32 15.71 -0.34 -2.05
C GLN A 32 15.56 0.96 -2.84
N VAL A 33 14.32 1.40 -3.06
CA VAL A 33 14.01 2.60 -3.84
C VAL A 33 13.49 3.71 -2.92
N ARG A 34 14.12 4.89 -2.98
CA ARG A 34 13.59 6.10 -2.34
C ARG A 34 12.54 6.75 -3.24
N VAL A 35 11.30 6.31 -3.09
CA VAL A 35 10.13 6.76 -3.85
C VAL A 35 10.02 8.30 -3.85
N GLN A 36 10.00 8.91 -5.04
CA GLN A 36 9.76 10.36 -5.25
C GLN A 36 8.34 10.66 -5.73
N ALA A 37 7.71 9.70 -6.43
CA ALA A 37 6.35 9.77 -6.92
C ALA A 37 5.73 8.36 -6.93
N ILE A 38 4.40 8.29 -6.78
CA ILE A 38 3.63 7.04 -6.86
C ILE A 38 2.55 7.18 -7.94
N GLY A 39 2.31 6.11 -8.68
CA GLY A 39 1.14 5.99 -9.54
C GLY A 39 -0.07 5.55 -8.72
N VAL A 40 -1.24 6.10 -9.01
CA VAL A 40 -2.53 5.62 -8.47
C VAL A 40 -3.42 5.28 -9.65
N SER A 41 -4.02 4.10 -9.59
CA SER A 41 -4.85 3.54 -10.66
C SER A 41 -6.26 3.22 -10.14
N TRP A 42 -7.17 2.91 -11.07
CA TRP A 42 -8.50 2.41 -10.68
C TRP A 42 -8.41 1.09 -9.90
N TYR A 43 -7.35 0.31 -10.12
CA TYR A 43 -7.12 -0.91 -9.39
C TYR A 43 -6.95 -0.66 -7.89
N ASP A 44 -6.29 0.43 -7.49
CA ASP A 44 -6.13 0.80 -6.08
C ASP A 44 -7.47 1.08 -5.38
N VAL A 45 -8.45 1.59 -6.13
CA VAL A 45 -9.83 1.79 -5.64
C VAL A 45 -10.52 0.46 -5.43
N LEU A 46 -10.46 -0.43 -6.42
CA LEU A 46 -11.04 -1.78 -6.32
C LEU A 46 -10.38 -2.61 -5.22
N TRP A 47 -9.05 -2.52 -5.11
CA TRP A 47 -8.23 -3.19 -4.10
C TRP A 47 -8.68 -2.85 -2.68
N ARG A 48 -8.84 -1.56 -2.40
CA ARG A 48 -9.25 -1.08 -1.08
C ARG A 48 -10.73 -1.28 -0.77
N GLN A 49 -11.57 -1.45 -1.79
CA GLN A 49 -12.99 -1.78 -1.65
C GLN A 49 -13.25 -3.30 -1.59
N ASN A 50 -12.21 -4.14 -1.68
CA ASN A 50 -12.33 -5.61 -1.78
C ASN A 50 -13.12 -6.07 -3.02
N LEU A 51 -12.97 -5.33 -4.13
CA LEU A 51 -13.59 -5.59 -5.42
C LEU A 51 -12.56 -5.96 -6.51
N ALA A 52 -11.27 -5.97 -6.17
CA ALA A 52 -10.21 -6.40 -7.09
C ALA A 52 -10.25 -7.91 -7.33
N SER A 53 -9.62 -8.34 -8.43
CA SER A 53 -9.49 -9.77 -8.77
C SER A 53 -8.57 -10.53 -7.82
N THR A 54 -7.70 -9.85 -7.08
CA THR A 54 -6.83 -10.43 -6.05
C THR A 54 -7.32 -10.03 -4.66
N GLN A 55 -7.05 -10.89 -3.68
CA GLN A 55 -7.48 -10.67 -2.30
C GLN A 55 -6.41 -9.92 -1.50
N ALA A 56 -6.80 -8.80 -0.91
CA ALA A 56 -5.98 -8.08 0.05
C ALA A 56 -6.00 -8.74 1.43
N ARG A 57 -4.82 -8.89 2.03
CA ARG A 57 -4.69 -9.25 3.45
C ARG A 57 -4.53 -7.97 4.27
N LEU A 58 -5.48 -7.72 5.16
CA LEU A 58 -5.45 -6.54 6.02
C LEU A 58 -4.46 -6.73 7.18
N PRO A 59 -3.73 -5.66 7.61
CA PRO A 59 -3.69 -4.34 6.98
C PRO A 59 -2.93 -4.37 5.64
N ALA A 60 -3.43 -3.66 4.64
CA ALA A 60 -2.83 -3.58 3.30
C ALA A 60 -2.43 -2.14 2.94
N GLY A 61 -1.60 -1.98 1.90
CA GLY A 61 -1.21 -0.69 1.32
C GLY A 61 -1.70 -0.53 -0.12
N LEU A 62 -1.39 0.61 -0.74
CA LEU A 62 -1.63 0.86 -2.17
C LEU A 62 -0.42 0.41 -3.02
N GLY A 63 -0.62 0.16 -4.32
CA GLY A 63 0.43 -0.27 -5.24
C GLY A 63 0.79 -1.76 -5.11
N TYR A 64 -0.21 -2.64 -5.20
CA TYR A 64 -0.05 -4.11 -5.27
C TYR A 64 0.73 -4.56 -6.51
#